data_AF-G8WX06-F1
#
_entry.id   AF-G8WX06-F1
#
_cell.length_a   1.000
_cell.length_b   1.000
_cell.length_c   1.000
_cell.angle_alpha   90.00
_cell.angle_beta   90.00
_cell.angle_gamma   90.00
#
_symmetry.space_group_name_H-M   'P 1'
#
loop_
_entity.id
_entity.type
_entity.pdbx_description
1 polymer ?
#
loop_
_entity_poly.entity_id
_entity_poly.type
_entity_poly.pdbx_seq_one_letter_code
_entity_poly.pdbx_strand_id
1 'polypeptide(L)'
;MPPCPTEPAEGTRPRLDNLTLSRKEGLRALAEAPRRVQPEILTPKQIAALGEAARLEYDHLRSVWHANLGPLKTPQLEALHEDLWDIIASNQQDGDKAKGAVAVDAFPGLGKTTAVLDFALKYHQKEIARAGAFTASGHERWPVCRVGLTSNIGMK
;
A
#
# COMPACT_ATOMS: atom_id res chain seq x y z
N MET A 1 -31.10 38.62 -8.83
CA MET A 1 -30.18 37.47 -8.97
C MET A 1 -30.77 36.30 -8.20
N PRO A 2 -31.03 35.15 -8.83
CA PRO A 2 -31.47 33.97 -8.09
C PRO A 2 -30.29 33.42 -7.25
N PRO A 3 -30.55 32.83 -6.07
CA PRO A 3 -29.52 32.21 -5.28
C PRO A 3 -28.96 30.97 -5.99
N CYS A 4 -27.64 30.82 -5.91
CA CYS A 4 -26.88 29.66 -6.38
C CYS A 4 -27.44 28.38 -5.72
N PRO A 5 -27.72 27.30 -6.46
CA PRO A 5 -28.14 26.06 -5.84
C PRO A 5 -27.00 25.53 -4.97
N THR A 6 -27.24 25.46 -3.67
CA THR A 6 -26.42 24.72 -2.72
C THR A 6 -26.33 23.28 -3.18
N GLU A 7 -25.12 22.84 -3.53
CA GLU A 7 -24.82 21.44 -3.81
C GLU A 7 -25.32 20.59 -2.62
N PRO A 8 -26.02 19.48 -2.87
CA PRO A 8 -26.48 18.63 -1.80
C PRO A 8 -25.26 18.04 -1.07
N ALA A 9 -25.29 18.09 0.27
CA ALA A 9 -24.27 17.51 1.12
C ALA A 9 -23.98 16.07 0.69
N GLU A 10 -22.75 15.84 0.24
CA GLU A 10 -22.29 14.57 -0.30
C GLU A 10 -22.49 13.49 0.78
N GLY A 11 -23.54 12.69 0.59
CA GLY A 11 -23.90 11.62 1.49
C GLY A 11 -22.71 10.69 1.70
N THR A 12 -22.49 10.36 2.97
CA THR A 12 -21.51 9.42 3.51
C THR A 12 -21.56 8.06 2.80
N ARG A 13 -21.01 7.97 1.58
CA ARG A 13 -20.65 6.69 1.00
C ARG A 13 -19.45 6.18 1.79
N PRO A 14 -19.44 4.92 2.26
CA PRO A 14 -18.25 4.37 2.89
C PRO A 14 -17.09 4.51 1.89
N ARG A 15 -16.08 5.30 2.26
CA ARG A 15 -14.92 5.60 1.42
C ARG A 15 -14.09 4.32 1.27
N LEU A 16 -14.48 3.46 0.33
CA LEU A 16 -13.67 2.34 -0.15
C LEU A 16 -12.43 2.84 -0.95
N ASP A 17 -12.04 4.10 -0.77
CA ASP A 17 -10.93 4.74 -1.45
C ASP A 17 -9.60 4.05 -1.11
N ASN A 18 -9.49 3.45 0.08
CA ASN A 18 -8.38 2.58 0.46
C ASN A 18 -8.40 1.21 -0.24
N LEU A 19 -9.53 0.77 -0.79
CA LEU A 19 -9.65 -0.48 -1.55
C LEU A 19 -9.40 -0.24 -3.03
N THR A 20 -9.90 0.86 -3.58
CA THR A 20 -9.70 1.21 -5.00
C THR A 20 -8.30 1.78 -5.23
N LEU A 21 -7.76 2.49 -4.23
CA LEU A 21 -6.49 3.24 -4.28
C LEU A 21 -6.40 4.13 -5.53
N SER A 22 -7.55 4.57 -6.02
CA SER A 22 -7.67 5.47 -7.16
C SER A 22 -7.48 6.93 -6.77
N ARG A 23 -7.49 7.22 -5.46
CA ARG A 23 -7.26 8.54 -4.89
C ARG A 23 -6.02 8.55 -4.01
N LYS A 24 -5.34 9.69 -3.98
CA LYS A 24 -4.12 9.89 -3.20
C LYS A 24 -4.37 9.64 -1.70
N GLU A 25 -5.54 10.03 -1.18
CA GLU A 25 -5.92 9.84 0.23
C GLU A 25 -5.97 8.36 0.60
N GLY A 26 -6.47 7.50 -0.29
CA GLY A 26 -6.49 6.05 -0.09
C GLY A 26 -5.10 5.45 -0.10
N LEU A 27 -4.22 5.90 -1.01
CA LEU A 27 -2.82 5.47 -1.04
C LEU A 27 -2.08 5.88 0.24
N ARG A 28 -2.26 7.13 0.71
CA ARG A 28 -1.67 7.61 1.97
C ARG A 28 -2.18 6.83 3.17
N ALA A 29 -3.49 6.61 3.28
CA ALA A 29 -4.06 5.82 4.37
C ALA A 29 -3.46 4.40 4.41
N LEU A 30 -3.23 3.78 3.25
CA LEU A 30 -2.56 2.48 3.17
C LEU A 30 -1.07 2.55 3.51
N ALA A 31 -0.37 3.59 3.06
CA ALA A 31 1.06 3.78 3.32
C ALA A 31 1.36 4.14 4.78
N GLU A 32 0.50 4.89 5.44
CA GLU A 32 0.69 5.37 6.81
C GLU A 32 0.03 4.45 7.85
N ALA A 33 -0.71 3.44 7.42
CA ALA A 33 -1.34 2.48 8.31
C ALA A 33 -0.29 1.83 9.24
N PRO A 34 -0.55 1.75 10.55
CA PRO A 34 0.37 1.12 11.49
C PRO A 34 0.60 -0.33 11.08
N ARG A 35 1.85 -0.78 11.15
CA ARG A 35 2.18 -2.19 10.93
C ARG A 35 1.43 -3.04 11.95
N ARG A 36 0.69 -4.04 11.46
CA ARG A 36 0.03 -5.01 12.34
C ARG A 36 1.10 -5.78 13.12
N VAL A 37 0.97 -5.78 14.44
CA VAL A 37 1.86 -6.52 15.33
C VAL A 37 1.39 -7.98 15.36
N GLN A 38 2.32 -8.91 15.16
CA GLN A 38 2.02 -10.32 15.35
C GLN A 38 1.73 -10.58 16.84
N PRO A 39 0.58 -11.19 17.19
CA PRO A 39 0.31 -11.59 18.56
C PRO A 39 1.40 -12.54 19.08
N GLU A 40 1.64 -12.54 20.38
CA GLU A 40 2.59 -13.46 21.01
C GLU A 40 2.31 -14.91 20.60
N ILE A 41 3.35 -15.68 20.29
CA ILE A 41 3.19 -17.09 19.91
C ILE A 41 3.16 -17.93 21.18
N LEU A 42 1.95 -18.21 21.67
CA LEU A 42 1.75 -19.09 22.81
C LEU A 42 1.78 -20.57 22.40
N THR A 43 2.47 -21.38 23.19
CA THR A 43 2.44 -22.85 23.10
C THR A 43 1.06 -23.40 23.47
N PRO A 44 0.72 -24.64 23.08
CA PRO A 44 -0.53 -25.27 23.49
C PRO A 44 -0.74 -25.30 25.01
N LYS A 45 0.34 -25.47 25.79
CA LYS A 45 0.29 -25.45 27.26
C LYS A 45 -0.04 -24.05 27.80
N GLN A 46 0.59 -23.00 27.26
CA GLN A 46 0.32 -21.63 27.66
C GLN A 46 -1.11 -21.22 27.32
N ILE A 47 -1.58 -21.62 26.14
CA ILE A 47 -2.97 -21.42 25.72
C ILE A 47 -3.95 -22.08 26.71
N ALA A 48 -3.69 -23.34 27.09
CA ALA A 48 -4.55 -24.06 28.03
C ALA A 48 -4.54 -23.48 29.44
N ALA A 49 -3.48 -22.73 29.80
CA ALA A 49 -3.35 -22.04 31.07
C ALA A 49 -4.04 -20.66 31.09
N LEU A 50 -4.53 -20.15 29.95
CA LEU A 50 -5.28 -18.90 29.90
C LEU A 50 -6.66 -19.07 30.55
N GLY A 51 -7.09 -18.05 31.29
CA GLY A 51 -8.49 -17.91 31.67
C GLY A 51 -9.37 -17.64 30.44
N GLU A 52 -10.67 -17.90 30.55
CA GLU A 52 -11.63 -17.81 29.45
C GLU A 52 -11.60 -16.46 28.71
N ALA A 53 -11.63 -15.34 29.45
CA ALA A 53 -11.58 -14.00 28.86
C ALA A 53 -10.26 -13.73 28.11
N ALA A 54 -9.12 -14.17 28.66
CA ALA A 54 -7.81 -14.00 28.04
C ALA A 54 -7.67 -14.88 26.78
N ARG A 55 -8.27 -16.08 26.80
CA ARG A 55 -8.32 -16.97 25.64
C ARG A 55 -9.13 -16.36 24.50
N LEU A 56 -10.30 -15.79 24.80
CA LEU A 56 -11.16 -15.13 23.82
C LEU A 56 -10.44 -13.96 23.15
N GLU A 57 -9.78 -13.11 23.93
CA GLU A 57 -9.03 -11.97 23.40
C GLU A 57 -7.84 -12.43 22.54
N TYR A 58 -7.09 -13.43 23.02
CA TYR A 58 -5.98 -14.01 22.26
C TYR A 58 -6.44 -14.59 20.91
N ASP A 59 -7.55 -15.32 20.88
CA ASP A 59 -8.09 -15.91 19.66
C ASP A 59 -8.63 -14.84 18.71
N HIS A 60 -9.24 -13.77 19.23
CA HIS A 60 -9.66 -12.62 18.45
C HIS A 60 -8.46 -11.90 17.81
N LEU A 61 -7.41 -11.59 18.59
CA LEU A 61 -6.19 -10.95 18.08
C LEU A 61 -5.52 -11.79 16.99
N ARG A 62 -5.45 -13.12 17.18
CA ARG A 62 -4.91 -14.04 16.17
C ARG A 62 -5.77 -14.07 14.92
N SER A 63 -7.09 -14.14 15.05
CA SER A 63 -8.02 -14.13 13.92
C SER A 63 -7.84 -12.86 13.08
N VAL A 64 -7.82 -11.70 13.74
CA VAL A 64 -7.59 -10.40 13.10
C VAL A 64 -6.23 -10.36 12.39
N TRP A 65 -5.17 -10.88 13.02
CA TRP A 65 -3.84 -10.93 12.41
C TRP A 65 -3.81 -11.85 11.18
N HIS A 66 -4.31 -13.08 11.29
CA HIS A 66 -4.34 -14.05 10.20
C HIS A 66 -5.20 -13.59 9.01
N ALA A 67 -6.33 -12.92 9.27
CA ALA A 67 -7.21 -12.41 8.22
C ALA A 67 -6.61 -11.22 7.43
N ASN A 68 -5.59 -10.56 7.99
CA ASN A 68 -5.01 -9.34 7.43
C ASN A 68 -3.50 -9.47 7.21
N LEU A 69 -3.03 -10.68 6.90
CA LEU A 69 -1.64 -10.88 6.50
C LEU A 69 -1.36 -10.07 5.22
N GLY A 70 -0.24 -9.36 5.22
CA GLY A 70 0.27 -8.69 4.03
C GLY A 70 0.76 -9.71 2.99
N PRO A 71 1.36 -9.22 1.89
CA PRO A 71 1.98 -10.08 0.89
C PRO A 71 2.97 -11.04 1.55
N LEU A 72 2.84 -12.34 1.26
CA LEU A 72 3.79 -13.33 1.75
C LEU A 72 5.15 -13.07 1.09
N LYS A 73 6.19 -12.96 1.92
CA LYS A 73 7.57 -12.80 1.44
C LYS A 73 8.05 -14.12 0.84
N THR A 74 7.91 -14.24 -0.47
CA THR A 74 8.50 -15.34 -1.23
C THR A 74 9.84 -14.90 -1.82
N PRO A 75 10.75 -15.84 -2.12
CA PRO A 75 12.00 -15.51 -2.80
C PRO A 75 11.79 -14.75 -4.12
N GLN A 76 10.70 -15.05 -4.84
CA GLN A 76 10.35 -14.35 -6.08
C GLN A 76 9.93 -12.90 -5.83
N LEU A 77 9.19 -12.64 -4.74
CA LEU A 77 8.80 -11.28 -4.36
C LEU A 77 10.02 -10.46 -3.94
N GLU A 78 10.93 -11.07 -3.18
CA GLU A 78 12.18 -10.41 -2.75
C GLU A 78 13.06 -10.07 -3.96
N ALA A 79 13.29 -11.02 -4.87
CA ALA A 79 14.06 -10.78 -6.09
C ALA A 79 13.45 -9.64 -6.93
N LEU A 80 12.13 -9.63 -7.13
CA LEU A 80 11.45 -8.55 -7.83
C LEU A 80 11.64 -7.20 -7.11
N HIS A 81 11.62 -7.17 -5.78
CA HIS A 81 11.80 -5.93 -5.02
C HIS A 81 13.22 -5.39 -5.13
N GLU A 82 14.24 -6.26 -5.12
CA GLU A 82 15.63 -5.86 -5.35
C GLU A 82 15.80 -5.25 -6.75
N ASP A 83 15.29 -5.92 -7.80
CA ASP A 83 15.34 -5.41 -9.18
C ASP A 83 14.67 -4.02 -9.30
N LEU A 84 13.51 -3.84 -8.65
CA LEU A 84 12.79 -2.56 -8.63
C LEU A 84 13.59 -1.47 -7.89
N TRP A 85 14.27 -1.80 -6.79
CA TRP A 85 15.11 -0.85 -6.06
C TRP A 85 16.30 -0.39 -6.89
N ASP A 86 16.99 -1.31 -7.56
CA ASP A 86 18.15 -1.01 -8.38
C ASP A 86 17.79 -0.08 -9.55
N ILE A 87 16.69 -0.37 -10.23
CA ILE A 87 16.24 0.44 -11.37
C ILE A 87 15.83 1.84 -10.91
N ILE A 88 15.09 1.98 -9.80
CA ILE A 88 14.73 3.30 -9.27
C ILE A 88 15.97 4.05 -8.76
N ALA A 89 16.91 3.38 -8.11
CA ALA A 89 18.14 4.00 -7.65
C ALA A 89 18.96 4.54 -8.83
N SER A 90 19.02 3.80 -9.95
CA SER A 90 19.71 4.23 -11.17
C SER A 90 19.11 5.52 -11.76
N ASN A 91 17.82 5.79 -11.52
CA ASN A 91 17.14 6.98 -12.01
C ASN A 91 17.61 8.29 -11.35
N GLN A 92 18.50 8.24 -10.34
CA GLN A 92 19.15 9.43 -9.79
C GLN A 92 20.12 10.11 -10.76
N GLN A 93 20.59 9.40 -11.80
CA GLN A 93 21.50 9.96 -12.81
C GLN A 93 20.87 11.18 -13.50
N ASP A 94 21.51 12.34 -13.49
CA ASP A 94 21.03 13.61 -14.05
C ASP A 94 21.31 13.81 -15.54
N GLY A 95 21.86 12.79 -16.20
CA GLY A 95 22.15 12.79 -17.63
C GLY A 95 20.91 12.81 -18.53
N ASP A 96 21.16 13.04 -19.82
CA ASP A 96 20.14 13.11 -20.90
C ASP A 96 19.51 11.76 -21.27
N LYS A 97 19.88 10.69 -20.57
CA LYS A 97 19.45 9.32 -20.88
C LYS A 97 18.03 9.06 -20.40
N ALA A 98 17.35 8.19 -21.14
CA ALA A 98 16.06 7.66 -20.73
C ALA A 98 16.19 6.99 -19.36
N LYS A 99 15.26 7.32 -18.46
CA LYS A 99 15.17 6.71 -17.13
C LYS A 99 14.72 5.26 -17.27
N GLY A 100 15.28 4.37 -16.45
CA GLY A 100 14.89 2.97 -16.41
C GLY A 100 13.42 2.82 -16.01
N ALA A 101 12.72 1.94 -16.71
CA ALA A 101 11.33 1.57 -16.45
C ALA A 101 11.23 0.04 -16.34
N VAL A 102 10.27 -0.43 -15.53
CA VAL A 102 10.06 -1.86 -15.29
C VAL A 102 8.68 -2.26 -15.76
N ALA A 103 8.62 -3.24 -16.66
CA ALA A 103 7.39 -3.93 -17.03
C ALA A 103 7.31 -5.24 -16.24
N VAL A 104 6.31 -5.36 -15.36
CA VAL A 104 6.06 -6.58 -14.58
C VAL A 104 4.94 -7.37 -15.25
N ASP A 105 5.29 -8.50 -15.88
CA ASP A 105 4.33 -9.37 -16.57
C ASP A 105 4.24 -10.76 -15.91
N ALA A 106 3.02 -11.31 -15.93
CA ALA A 106 2.64 -12.61 -15.37
C ALA A 106 1.16 -12.87 -15.68
N PHE A 107 0.66 -14.09 -15.47
CA PHE A 107 -0.77 -14.38 -15.54
C PHE A 107 -1.60 -13.56 -14.51
N PRO A 108 -2.87 -13.25 -14.81
CA PRO A 108 -3.81 -12.68 -13.84
C PRO A 108 -3.88 -13.55 -12.57
N GLY A 109 -4.04 -12.91 -11.41
CA GLY A 109 -4.12 -13.61 -10.12
C GLY A 109 -2.78 -13.95 -9.46
N LEU A 110 -1.65 -13.81 -10.15
CA LEU A 110 -0.31 -14.09 -9.59
C LEU A 110 0.28 -12.96 -8.72
N GLY A 111 -0.57 -12.05 -8.22
CA GLY A 111 -0.13 -11.04 -7.25
C GLY A 111 0.77 -9.91 -7.81
N LYS A 112 0.85 -9.69 -9.13
CA LYS A 112 1.64 -8.57 -9.72
C LYS A 112 1.32 -7.22 -9.08
N THR A 113 0.04 -6.85 -9.07
CA THR A 113 -0.42 -5.58 -8.48
C THR A 113 -0.07 -5.52 -7.01
N THR A 114 -0.22 -6.64 -6.30
CA THR A 114 0.14 -6.76 -4.88
C THR A 114 1.63 -6.52 -4.66
N ALA A 115 2.49 -7.14 -5.48
CA ALA A 115 3.94 -7.00 -5.39
C ALA A 115 4.43 -5.59 -5.68
N VAL A 116 3.92 -4.98 -6.76
CA VAL A 116 4.24 -3.60 -7.15
C VAL A 116 3.72 -2.60 -6.13
N LEU A 117 2.51 -2.80 -5.61
CA LEU A 117 1.93 -1.92 -4.60
C LEU A 117 2.72 -1.99 -3.27
N ASP A 118 3.09 -3.19 -2.81
CA ASP A 118 3.92 -3.35 -1.60
C ASP A 118 5.26 -2.61 -1.72
N PHE A 119 5.91 -2.72 -2.88
CA PHE A 119 7.12 -1.96 -3.19
C PHE A 119 6.85 -0.45 -3.18
N ALA A 120 5.81 0.00 -3.87
CA ALA A 120 5.47 1.42 -4.02
C ALA A 120 5.18 2.08 -2.66
N LEU A 121 4.49 1.38 -1.74
CA LEU A 121 4.25 1.88 -0.38
C LEU A 121 5.55 2.04 0.41
N LYS A 122 6.49 1.09 0.29
CA LYS A 122 7.82 1.20 0.91
C LYS A 122 8.63 2.37 0.34
N TYR A 123 8.60 2.55 -0.98
CA TYR A 123 9.24 3.68 -1.63
C TYR A 123 8.65 5.02 -1.18
N HIS A 124 7.32 5.11 -1.13
CA HIS A 124 6.61 6.28 -0.63
C HIS A 124 7.05 6.63 0.80
N GLN A 125 7.00 5.68 1.74
CA GLN A 125 7.43 5.88 3.12
C GLN A 125 8.89 6.35 3.22
N LYS A 126 9.81 5.73 2.46
CA LYS A 126 11.23 6.08 2.45
C LYS A 126 11.46 7.52 2.00
N GLU A 127 10.80 7.95 0.93
CA GLU A 127 10.96 9.30 0.40
C GLU A 127 10.34 10.36 1.30
N ILE A 128 9.19 10.07 1.92
CA ILE A 128 8.58 10.97 2.91
C ILE A 128 9.45 11.08 4.16
N ALA A 129 10.02 9.97 4.65
CA ALA A 129 10.95 9.99 5.76
C ALA A 129 12.22 10.80 5.45
N ARG A 130 12.69 10.78 4.20
CA ARG A 130 13.88 11.50 3.76
C ARG A 130 13.64 13.00 3.52
N ALA A 131 12.56 13.35 2.83
CA ALA A 131 12.36 14.69 2.27
C ALA A 131 11.16 15.44 2.87
N GLY A 132 10.46 14.83 3.84
CA GLY A 132 9.25 15.37 4.45
C GLY A 132 8.00 15.23 3.56
N ALA A 133 6.83 15.37 4.19
CA ALA A 133 5.54 15.26 3.53
C ALA A 133 5.15 16.47 2.67
N PHE A 134 5.87 17.59 2.82
CA PHE A 134 5.61 18.84 2.11
C PHE A 134 6.87 19.38 1.44
N THR A 135 6.70 20.09 0.33
CA THR A 135 7.77 20.84 -0.34
C THR A 135 8.07 22.14 0.42
N ALA A 136 9.18 22.80 0.09
CA ALA A 136 9.51 24.12 0.62
C ALA A 136 8.44 25.19 0.31
N SER A 137 7.64 25.00 -0.74
CA SER A 137 6.51 25.87 -1.12
C SER A 137 5.18 25.47 -0.48
N GLY A 138 5.16 24.48 0.42
CA GLY A 138 3.96 24.04 1.14
C GLY A 138 3.05 23.07 0.36
N HIS A 139 3.47 22.55 -0.80
CA HIS A 139 2.70 21.54 -1.52
C HIS A 139 2.94 20.15 -0.95
N GLU A 140 1.92 19.28 -1.00
CA GLU A 140 2.08 17.88 -0.62
C GLU A 140 3.07 17.17 -1.54
N ARG A 141 3.96 16.37 -0.95
CA ARG A 141 4.90 15.52 -1.69
C ARG A 141 4.26 14.16 -1.97
N TRP A 142 4.21 13.78 -3.25
CA TRP A 142 3.73 12.47 -3.69
C TRP A 142 4.78 11.74 -4.52
N PRO A 143 5.65 10.92 -3.90
CA PRO A 143 6.68 10.14 -4.60
C PRO A 143 6.12 9.03 -5.51
N VAL A 144 4.86 8.63 -5.27
CA VAL A 144 4.19 7.53 -5.97
C VAL A 144 2.83 8.01 -6.43
N CYS A 145 2.49 7.70 -7.68
CA CYS A 145 1.15 7.84 -8.23
C CYS A 145 0.71 6.48 -8.80
N ARG A 146 -0.42 5.95 -8.32
CA ARG A 146 -1.05 4.76 -8.90
C ARG A 146 -2.07 5.20 -9.94
N VAL A 147 -1.83 4.83 -11.20
CA VAL A 147 -2.80 5.05 -12.29
C VAL A 147 -3.45 3.71 -12.64
N GLY A 148 -4.75 3.60 -12.37
CA GLY A 148 -5.54 2.48 -12.85
C GLY A 148 -5.94 2.71 -14.30
N LEU A 149 -5.57 1.80 -15.21
CA LEU A 149 -6.06 1.82 -16.58
C LEU A 149 -7.40 1.08 -16.64
N THR A 150 -8.47 1.78 -16.97
CA THR A 150 -9.75 1.14 -17.33
C THR A 150 -9.58 0.58 -18.75
N SER A 151 -9.78 -0.73 -18.93
CA SER A 151 -9.65 -1.42 -20.22
C SER A 151 -10.44 -0.72 -21.32
N ASN A 152 -9.74 0.07 -22.15
CA ASN A 152 -10.06 0.24 -23.56
C ASN A 152 -8.79 0.53 -24.40
N ILE A 153 -7.61 0.25 -23.86
CA ILE A 153 -6.35 0.42 -24.59
C ILE A 153 -5.99 -0.92 -25.22
N GLY A 154 -6.60 -1.21 -26.36
CA GLY A 154 -6.03 -2.20 -27.27
C GLY A 154 -4.75 -1.60 -27.86
N MET A 155 -3.60 -2.23 -27.61
CA MET A 155 -2.40 -1.96 -28.41
C MET A 155 -2.67 -2.53 -29.80
N LYS A 156 -2.72 -1.64 -30.81
CA LYS A 156 -2.61 -2.03 -32.21
C LYS A 156 -1.14 -2.27 -32.56
#